data_AF-A0A1H0I729-F1
#
_entry.id   AF-A0A1H0I729-F1
#
_cell.length_a   1.000
_cell.length_b   1.000
_cell.length_c   1.000
_cell.angle_alpha   90.00
_cell.angle_beta   90.00
_cell.angle_gamma   90.00
#
_symmetry.space_group_name_H-M   'P 1'
#
loop_
_entity.id
_entity.type
_entity.pdbx_description
1 polymer ?
#
loop_
_entity_poly.entity_id
_entity_poly.type
_entity_poly.pdbx_seq_one_letter_code
_entity_poly.pdbx_strand_id
1 'polypeptide(L)'
;MTSTPPPIMPAAIPPELDRWNWGAFLLNWIWGVGNNTFIALLCFVPGVGIVMVFVLGAKGSRWAWRNGRWDSIEHFKRVQRLWAIWAVVIYLGAIVLAGGIFGGVFYALQHSDAYELGASTLQTNADAVAVLGTPIITGFPMGKISTNGASGRALLNFSATGPKASGRIFLEAIKQNGVWSLKNLRLKVDGREDAIDLLRQSRAELRSFPTLSPPSLRGAARRSNPYFREG
;
A
#
# COMPACT_ATOMS: atom_id res chain seq x y z
N MET A 1 -57.04 -17.98 -23.51
CA MET A 1 -56.56 -16.79 -24.23
C MET A 1 -55.91 -15.86 -23.21
N THR A 2 -54.60 -15.91 -23.03
CA THR A 2 -53.86 -15.00 -22.15
C THR A 2 -53.52 -13.75 -22.95
N SER A 3 -54.36 -12.72 -22.88
CA SER A 3 -54.06 -11.42 -23.49
C SER A 3 -52.91 -10.78 -22.72
N THR A 4 -51.71 -10.79 -23.30
CA THR A 4 -50.61 -9.94 -22.83
C THR A 4 -51.11 -8.49 -22.84
N PRO A 5 -51.10 -7.78 -21.69
CA PRO A 5 -51.49 -6.38 -21.66
C PRO A 5 -50.62 -5.56 -22.63
N PRO A 6 -51.18 -4.59 -23.37
CA PRO A 6 -50.38 -3.73 -24.22
C PRO A 6 -49.37 -2.95 -23.37
N PRO A 7 -48.17 -2.66 -23.91
CA PRO A 7 -47.15 -1.88 -23.20
C PRO A 7 -47.76 -0.54 -22.76
N ILE A 8 -47.63 -0.21 -21.46
CA ILE A 8 -48.19 1.02 -20.89
C ILE A 8 -47.49 2.24 -21.52
N MET A 9 -48.25 3.11 -22.19
CA MET A 9 -47.73 4.38 -22.70
C MET A 9 -47.42 5.36 -21.54
N PRO A 10 -46.33 6.14 -21.60
CA PRO A 10 -45.60 6.62 -20.42
C PRO A 10 -46.03 8.01 -19.91
N ALA A 11 -47.33 8.28 -19.76
CA ALA A 11 -47.74 9.61 -19.28
C ALA A 11 -47.53 9.78 -17.76
N ALA A 12 -47.78 8.74 -16.96
CA ALA A 12 -47.65 8.79 -15.50
C ALA A 12 -46.73 7.69 -14.98
N ILE A 13 -45.78 8.06 -14.11
CA ILE A 13 -45.01 7.08 -13.35
C ILE A 13 -45.92 6.51 -12.25
N PRO A 14 -46.03 5.18 -12.09
CA PRO A 14 -46.63 4.59 -10.91
C PRO A 14 -45.96 5.13 -9.64
N PRO A 15 -46.70 5.64 -8.63
CA PRO A 15 -46.10 6.27 -7.45
C PRO A 15 -45.06 5.38 -6.74
N GLU A 16 -45.25 4.07 -6.76
CA GLU A 16 -44.31 3.12 -6.21
C GLU A 16 -42.97 3.03 -6.94
N LEU A 17 -42.87 3.43 -8.20
CA LEU A 17 -41.60 3.48 -8.94
C LEU A 17 -40.85 4.79 -8.69
N ASP A 18 -41.52 5.79 -8.10
CA ASP A 18 -40.96 7.11 -7.87
C ASP A 18 -40.08 7.16 -6.61
N ARG A 19 -39.02 6.38 -6.63
CA ARG A 19 -38.08 6.19 -5.52
C ARG A 19 -36.63 6.38 -5.97
N TRP A 20 -35.76 6.53 -4.98
CA TRP A 20 -34.31 6.60 -5.18
C TRP A 20 -33.78 5.43 -6.01
N ASN A 21 -32.96 5.73 -7.00
CA ASN A 21 -32.35 4.78 -7.90
C ASN A 21 -30.87 4.59 -7.58
N TRP A 22 -30.57 3.54 -6.82
CA TRP A 22 -29.19 3.19 -6.44
C TRP A 22 -28.32 2.85 -7.65
N GLY A 23 -28.87 2.23 -8.70
CA GLY A 23 -28.13 1.97 -9.93
C GLY A 23 -27.69 3.26 -10.62
N ALA A 24 -28.61 4.21 -10.78
CA ALA A 24 -28.35 5.52 -11.39
C ALA A 24 -27.35 6.36 -10.59
N PHE A 25 -27.46 6.33 -9.26
CA PHE A 25 -26.57 7.07 -8.36
C PHE A 25 -25.14 6.52 -8.35
N LEU A 26 -24.96 5.20 -8.43
CA LEU A 26 -23.65 4.55 -8.28
C LEU A 26 -22.92 4.35 -9.62
N LEU A 27 -23.68 4.13 -10.71
CA LEU A 27 -23.15 3.81 -12.04
C LEU A 27 -23.39 4.93 -13.06
N ASN A 28 -24.03 6.03 -12.66
CA ASN A 28 -24.04 7.33 -13.32
C ASN A 28 -24.35 7.24 -14.83
N TRP A 29 -23.38 7.59 -15.66
CA TRP A 29 -23.47 7.56 -17.12
C TRP A 29 -23.59 6.13 -17.68
N ILE A 30 -22.99 5.12 -17.04
CA ILE A 30 -23.08 3.71 -17.48
C ILE A 30 -24.54 3.24 -17.36
N TRP A 31 -25.13 3.50 -16.20
CA TRP A 31 -26.56 3.26 -15.99
C TRP A 31 -27.40 4.09 -16.95
N GLY A 32 -27.02 5.36 -17.19
CA GLY A 32 -27.72 6.26 -18.10
C GLY A 32 -27.76 5.75 -19.53
N VAL A 33 -26.64 5.30 -20.09
CA VAL A 33 -26.56 4.68 -21.41
C VAL A 33 -27.43 3.42 -21.47
N GLY A 34 -27.33 2.54 -20.47
CA GLY A 34 -28.13 1.31 -20.41
C GLY A 34 -29.64 1.52 -20.25
N ASN A 35 -30.08 2.71 -19.83
CA ASN A 35 -31.49 3.07 -19.61
C ASN A 35 -31.95 4.24 -20.50
N ASN A 36 -31.27 4.50 -21.61
CA ASN A 36 -31.58 5.59 -22.56
C ASN A 36 -31.76 6.96 -21.88
N THR A 37 -31.07 7.21 -20.77
CA THR A 37 -31.15 8.43 -19.96
C THR A 37 -29.88 9.25 -20.17
N PHE A 38 -29.70 9.80 -21.37
CA PHE A 38 -28.45 10.47 -21.78
C PHE A 38 -28.16 11.78 -21.04
N ILE A 39 -29.13 12.35 -20.32
CA ILE A 39 -28.85 13.45 -19.38
C ILE A 39 -27.82 13.04 -18.30
N ALA A 40 -27.65 11.73 -18.04
CA ALA A 40 -26.59 11.21 -17.17
C ALA A 40 -25.17 11.55 -17.66
N LEU A 41 -24.98 11.88 -18.94
CA LEU A 41 -23.69 12.32 -19.48
C LEU A 41 -23.24 13.68 -18.91
N LEU A 42 -24.14 14.46 -18.31
CA LEU A 42 -23.78 15.68 -17.57
C LEU A 42 -22.84 15.38 -16.38
N CYS A 43 -22.72 14.12 -15.95
CA CYS A 43 -21.70 13.69 -14.99
C CYS A 43 -20.25 13.97 -15.45
N PHE A 44 -20.00 14.15 -16.75
CA PHE A 44 -18.66 14.49 -17.27
C PHE A 44 -18.33 15.99 -17.19
N VAL A 45 -19.31 16.85 -16.92
CA VAL A 45 -19.07 18.29 -16.78
C VAL A 45 -18.54 18.57 -15.37
N PRO A 46 -17.33 19.14 -15.21
CA PRO A 46 -16.78 19.44 -13.89
C PRO A 46 -17.70 20.33 -13.05
N GLY A 47 -17.81 20.05 -11.76
CA GLY A 47 -18.73 20.74 -10.83
C GLY A 47 -20.19 20.27 -10.99
N VAL A 48 -20.76 20.34 -12.20
CA VAL A 48 -22.13 19.89 -12.50
C VAL A 48 -22.30 18.41 -12.19
N GLY A 49 -21.30 17.59 -12.52
CA GLY A 49 -21.38 16.15 -12.33
C GLY A 49 -21.58 15.73 -10.88
N ILE A 50 -21.04 16.48 -9.91
CA ILE A 50 -21.22 16.22 -8.48
C ILE A 50 -22.68 16.38 -8.09
N VAL A 51 -23.37 17.41 -8.58
CA VAL A 51 -24.81 17.57 -8.32
C VAL A 51 -25.60 16.54 -9.10
N MET A 52 -25.21 16.29 -10.35
CA MET A 52 -25.93 15.40 -11.27
C MET A 52 -26.04 13.96 -10.74
N VAL A 53 -25.04 13.44 -10.04
CA VAL A 53 -25.14 12.08 -9.46
C VAL A 53 -26.30 11.96 -8.48
N PHE A 54 -26.56 12.98 -7.66
CA PHE A 54 -27.71 12.99 -6.75
C PHE A 54 -29.02 13.19 -7.50
N VAL A 55 -29.02 13.98 -8.57
CA VAL A 55 -30.20 14.13 -9.43
C VAL A 55 -30.53 12.79 -10.11
N LEU A 56 -29.54 12.04 -10.57
CA LEU A 56 -29.72 10.68 -11.11
C LEU A 56 -30.27 9.73 -10.04
N GLY A 57 -29.77 9.80 -8.81
CA GLY A 57 -30.34 9.04 -7.69
C GLY A 57 -31.82 9.37 -7.47
N ALA A 58 -32.18 10.66 -7.40
CA ALA A 58 -33.55 11.08 -7.09
C ALA A 58 -34.55 10.93 -8.26
N LYS A 59 -34.09 11.08 -9.50
CA LYS A 59 -34.96 11.12 -10.70
C LYS A 59 -34.72 9.99 -11.70
N GLY A 60 -33.70 9.15 -11.49
CA GLY A 60 -33.31 8.09 -12.41
C GLY A 60 -34.45 7.13 -12.74
N SER A 61 -35.20 6.65 -11.74
CA SER A 61 -36.34 5.75 -11.97
C SER A 61 -37.39 6.36 -12.89
N ARG A 62 -37.66 7.67 -12.73
CA ARG A 62 -38.57 8.44 -13.61
C ARG A 62 -38.08 8.53 -15.03
N TRP A 63 -36.80 8.83 -15.22
CA TRP A 63 -36.22 8.98 -16.55
C TRP A 63 -36.16 7.63 -17.27
N ALA A 64 -35.69 6.57 -16.60
CA ALA A 64 -35.65 5.24 -17.17
C ALA A 64 -37.04 4.69 -17.50
N TRP A 65 -38.05 4.95 -16.66
CA TRP A 65 -39.43 4.56 -16.94
C TRP A 65 -39.95 5.19 -18.24
N ARG A 66 -39.71 6.50 -18.43
CA ARG A 66 -40.16 7.25 -19.61
C ARG A 66 -39.42 6.90 -20.89
N ASN A 67 -38.14 6.56 -20.79
CA ASN A 67 -37.26 6.34 -21.95
C ASN A 67 -37.23 4.87 -22.41
N GLY A 68 -37.72 3.94 -21.58
CA GLY A 68 -37.71 2.51 -21.85
C GLY A 68 -39.04 1.94 -22.34
N ARG A 69 -38.99 0.73 -22.90
CA ARG A 69 -40.17 -0.09 -23.18
C ARG A 69 -40.23 -1.17 -22.11
N TRP A 70 -41.31 -1.20 -21.34
CA TRP A 70 -41.46 -2.08 -20.19
C TRP A 70 -42.72 -2.92 -20.36
N ASP A 71 -42.57 -4.24 -20.25
CA ASP A 71 -43.71 -5.17 -20.35
C ASP A 71 -44.59 -5.10 -19.10
N SER A 72 -43.99 -4.80 -17.95
CA SER A 72 -44.70 -4.59 -16.69
C SER A 72 -43.87 -3.79 -15.69
N ILE A 73 -44.50 -3.35 -14.61
CA ILE A 73 -43.85 -2.71 -13.46
C ILE A 73 -42.82 -3.65 -12.83
N GLU A 74 -43.15 -4.94 -12.71
CA GLU A 74 -42.27 -5.96 -12.14
C GLU A 74 -41.04 -6.17 -13.02
N HIS A 75 -41.20 -6.13 -14.35
CA HIS A 75 -40.07 -6.15 -15.27
C HIS A 75 -39.12 -4.97 -14.98
N PHE A 76 -39.64 -3.75 -14.90
CA PHE A 76 -38.83 -2.57 -14.58
C PHE A 76 -38.13 -2.70 -13.22
N LYS A 77 -38.87 -3.05 -12.16
CA LYS A 77 -38.32 -3.25 -10.80
C LYS A 77 -37.18 -4.27 -10.81
N ARG A 78 -37.33 -5.38 -11.52
CA ARG A 78 -36.30 -6.41 -11.66
C ARG A 78 -35.04 -5.86 -12.32
N VAL A 79 -35.17 -5.15 -13.43
CA VAL A 79 -34.02 -4.55 -14.15
C VAL A 79 -33.31 -3.52 -13.28
N GLN A 80 -34.04 -2.60 -12.63
CA GLN A 80 -33.43 -1.59 -11.75
C GLN A 80 -32.77 -2.22 -10.52
N ARG A 81 -33.33 -3.31 -9.97
CA ARG A 81 -32.71 -4.07 -8.88
C ARG A 81 -31.40 -4.71 -9.32
N LEU A 82 -31.34 -5.28 -10.53
CA LEU A 82 -30.10 -5.83 -11.08
C LEU A 82 -29.03 -4.73 -11.24
N TRP A 83 -29.39 -3.55 -11.74
CA TRP A 83 -28.47 -2.41 -11.81
C TRP A 83 -27.91 -2.03 -10.43
N ALA A 84 -28.76 -1.97 -9.40
CA ALA A 84 -28.32 -1.69 -8.03
C ALA A 84 -27.40 -2.80 -7.47
N ILE A 85 -27.72 -4.08 -7.72
CA ILE A 85 -26.90 -5.22 -7.28
C ILE A 85 -25.53 -5.17 -7.96
N TRP A 86 -25.48 -5.00 -9.28
CA TRP A 86 -24.22 -4.90 -10.02
C TRP A 86 -23.37 -3.74 -9.55
N ALA A 87 -23.99 -2.59 -9.24
CA ALA A 87 -23.28 -1.47 -8.64
C ALA A 87 -22.62 -1.89 -7.32
N VAL A 88 -23.37 -2.50 -6.39
CA VAL A 88 -22.81 -2.98 -5.11
C VAL A 88 -21.71 -4.01 -5.32
N VAL A 89 -21.89 -4.98 -6.21
CA VAL A 89 -20.89 -6.00 -6.52
C VAL A 89 -19.60 -5.39 -7.05
N ILE A 90 -19.69 -4.41 -7.96
CA ILE A 90 -18.52 -3.71 -8.51
C ILE A 90 -17.79 -2.94 -7.41
N TYR A 91 -18.50 -2.19 -6.57
CA TYR A 91 -17.88 -1.41 -5.50
C TYR A 91 -17.24 -2.31 -4.44
N LEU A 92 -17.91 -3.39 -4.02
CA LEU A 92 -17.35 -4.37 -3.08
C LEU A 92 -16.13 -5.07 -3.68
N GLY A 93 -16.21 -5.49 -4.95
CA GLY A 93 -15.09 -6.09 -5.67
C GLY A 93 -13.89 -5.15 -5.75
N ALA A 94 -14.12 -3.86 -6.04
CA ALA A 94 -13.06 -2.84 -6.06
C ALA A 94 -12.44 -2.62 -4.69
N ILE A 95 -13.23 -2.59 -3.61
CA ILE A 95 -12.74 -2.46 -2.23
C ILE A 95 -11.88 -3.67 -1.84
N VAL A 96 -12.37 -4.89 -2.12
CA VAL A 96 -11.62 -6.12 -1.82
C VAL A 96 -10.32 -6.17 -2.63
N LEU A 97 -10.35 -5.82 -3.91
CA LEU A 97 -9.16 -5.78 -4.75
C LEU A 97 -8.16 -4.74 -4.24
N ALA A 98 -8.60 -3.51 -3.96
CA ALA A 98 -7.75 -2.45 -3.44
C ALA A 98 -7.15 -2.82 -2.08
N GLY A 99 -7.96 -3.38 -1.17
CA GLY A 99 -7.51 -3.88 0.12
C GLY A 99 -6.51 -5.02 -0.01
N GLY A 100 -6.73 -5.95 -0.93
CA GLY A 100 -5.80 -7.05 -1.23
C GLY A 100 -4.48 -6.56 -1.79
N ILE A 101 -4.48 -5.62 -2.74
CA ILE A 101 -3.26 -5.01 -3.29
C ILE A 101 -2.51 -4.26 -2.19
N PHE A 102 -3.20 -3.40 -1.42
CA PHE A 102 -2.59 -2.63 -0.35
C PHE A 102 -2.01 -3.53 0.75
N GLY A 103 -2.76 -4.53 1.19
CA GLY A 103 -2.32 -5.52 2.18
C GLY A 103 -1.20 -6.42 1.67
N GLY A 104 -1.22 -6.80 0.40
CA GLY A 104 -0.14 -7.58 -0.23
C GLY A 104 1.17 -6.80 -0.32
N VAL A 105 1.12 -5.54 -0.78
CA VAL A 105 2.29 -4.65 -0.80
C VAL A 105 2.80 -4.38 0.62
N PHE A 106 1.89 -4.15 1.58
CA PHE A 106 2.25 -4.02 3.00
C PHE A 106 3.07 -5.22 3.47
N TYR A 107 2.49 -6.42 3.30
CA TYR A 107 3.09 -7.65 3.75
C TYR A 107 4.47 -7.86 3.13
N ALA A 108 4.61 -7.61 1.82
CA ALA A 108 5.86 -7.73 1.11
C ALA A 108 6.95 -6.75 1.59
N LEU A 109 6.58 -5.49 1.91
CA LEU A 109 7.54 -4.51 2.41
C LEU A 109 7.92 -4.79 3.88
N GLN A 110 6.95 -5.15 4.72
CA GLN A 110 7.14 -5.44 6.15
C GLN A 110 8.01 -6.69 6.38
N HIS A 111 7.93 -7.69 5.50
CA HIS A 111 8.71 -8.93 5.59
C HIS A 111 9.90 -8.95 4.63
N SER A 112 10.38 -7.77 4.21
CA SER A 112 11.57 -7.68 3.37
C SER A 112 12.84 -7.69 4.23
N ASP A 113 13.87 -8.41 3.78
CA ASP A 113 15.18 -8.46 4.47
C ASP A 113 15.73 -7.06 4.80
N ALA A 114 15.56 -6.12 3.86
CA ALA A 114 16.01 -4.74 4.02
C ALA A 114 15.29 -4.01 5.16
N TYR A 115 14.00 -4.27 5.35
CA TYR A 115 13.21 -3.69 6.44
C TYR A 115 13.57 -4.34 7.78
N GLU A 116 13.64 -5.67 7.85
CA GLU A 116 13.99 -6.40 9.08
C GLU A 116 15.38 -6.02 9.58
N LEU A 117 16.35 -5.88 8.67
CA LEU A 117 17.70 -5.41 8.99
C LEU A 117 17.69 -3.99 9.60
N GLY A 118 16.86 -3.10 9.05
CA GLY A 118 16.66 -1.75 9.59
C GLY A 118 16.00 -1.73 10.96
N ALA A 119 14.91 -2.48 11.11
CA ALA A 119 14.12 -2.52 12.33
C ALA A 119 14.90 -3.16 13.49
N SER A 120 15.63 -4.25 13.23
CA SER A 120 16.50 -4.89 14.23
C SER A 120 17.64 -3.97 14.66
N THR A 121 18.32 -3.31 13.71
CA THR A 121 19.37 -2.31 14.00
C THR A 121 18.82 -1.15 14.83
N LEU A 122 17.58 -0.71 14.55
CA LEU A 122 16.94 0.35 15.31
C LEU A 122 16.67 -0.05 16.77
N GLN A 123 16.20 -1.27 17.01
CA GLN A 123 15.87 -1.76 18.36
C GLN A 123 17.10 -1.99 19.24
N THR A 124 18.25 -2.31 18.64
CA THR A 124 19.50 -2.57 19.36
C THR A 124 20.40 -1.35 19.47
N ASN A 125 20.11 -0.26 18.76
CA ASN A 125 20.94 0.95 18.77
C ASN A 125 20.72 1.79 20.05
N ALA A 126 21.81 2.05 20.77
CA ALA A 126 21.77 2.78 22.04
C ALA A 126 21.25 4.22 21.91
N ASP A 127 21.58 4.92 20.83
CA ASP A 127 21.11 6.30 20.59
C ASP A 127 19.60 6.31 20.33
N ALA A 128 19.09 5.36 19.53
CA ALA A 128 17.66 5.23 19.26
C ALA A 128 16.88 4.90 20.54
N VAL A 129 17.39 3.97 21.35
CA VAL A 129 16.79 3.59 22.65
C VAL A 129 16.82 4.75 23.65
N ALA A 130 17.92 5.51 23.70
CA ALA A 130 18.04 6.66 24.59
C ALA A 130 16.97 7.73 24.28
N VAL A 131 16.73 7.97 22.99
CA VAL A 131 15.84 9.03 22.48
C VAL A 131 14.37 8.61 22.46
N LEU A 132 14.04 7.45 21.87
CA LEU A 132 12.65 7.01 21.72
C LEU A 132 12.13 6.24 22.94
N GLY A 133 13.03 5.60 23.70
CA GLY A 133 12.67 4.66 24.77
C GLY A 133 12.29 3.28 24.23
N THR A 134 12.06 2.32 25.13
CA THR A 134 11.63 0.95 24.80
C THR A 134 10.22 0.66 25.34
N PRO A 135 9.40 -0.13 24.62
CA PRO A 135 9.65 -0.72 23.30
C PRO A 135 9.50 0.29 22.15
N ILE A 136 10.29 0.11 21.07
CA ILE A 136 10.15 0.90 19.84
C ILE A 136 9.21 0.17 18.89
N ILE A 137 8.06 0.78 18.61
CA ILE A 137 7.06 0.29 17.67
C ILE A 137 7.32 0.93 16.30
N THR A 138 7.49 0.09 15.28
CA THR A 138 7.66 0.57 13.90
C THR A 138 6.31 0.56 13.16
N GLY A 139 6.08 1.57 12.34
CA GLY A 139 4.90 1.67 11.49
C GLY A 139 5.11 1.11 10.08
N PHE A 140 4.13 1.39 9.21
CA PHE A 140 4.12 0.92 7.84
C PHE A 140 5.36 1.43 7.05
N PRO A 141 6.15 0.54 6.42
CA PRO A 141 7.22 0.93 5.53
C PRO A 141 6.69 1.41 4.18
N MET A 142 7.03 2.66 3.84
CA MET A 142 6.82 3.23 2.52
C MET A 142 8.15 3.30 1.77
N GLY A 143 8.10 3.20 0.45
CA GLY A 143 9.26 3.41 -0.39
C GLY A 143 9.34 2.44 -1.54
N LYS A 144 10.56 2.15 -1.98
CA LYS A 144 10.81 1.26 -3.11
C LYS A 144 11.91 0.27 -2.81
N ILE A 145 11.69 -0.97 -3.22
CA ILE A 145 12.70 -2.03 -3.27
C ILE A 145 12.81 -2.45 -4.73
N SER A 146 14.02 -2.41 -5.27
CA SER A 146 14.31 -2.88 -6.62
C SER A 146 15.41 -3.92 -6.53
N THR A 147 15.17 -5.08 -7.13
CA THR A 147 16.12 -6.19 -7.18
C THR A 147 16.35 -6.59 -8.63
N ASN A 148 17.61 -6.86 -8.96
CA ASN A 148 18.01 -7.45 -10.23
C ASN A 148 19.00 -8.59 -9.92
N GLY A 149 18.45 -9.81 -9.80
CA GLY A 149 19.20 -11.01 -9.41
C GLY A 149 19.93 -10.84 -8.07
N ALA A 150 21.27 -10.91 -8.12
CA ALA A 150 22.14 -10.78 -6.95
C ALA A 150 22.34 -9.33 -6.47
N SER A 151 21.86 -8.35 -7.23
CA SER A 151 21.97 -6.92 -6.92
C SER A 151 20.61 -6.32 -6.57
N GLY A 152 20.60 -5.22 -5.82
CA GLY A 152 19.35 -4.56 -5.44
C GLY A 152 19.56 -3.34 -4.56
N ARG A 153 18.52 -2.55 -4.42
CA ARG A 153 18.51 -1.32 -3.63
C ARG A 153 17.13 -1.12 -3.02
N ALA A 154 17.11 -0.86 -1.72
CA ALA A 154 15.92 -0.51 -0.97
C ALA A 154 16.07 0.91 -0.44
N LEU A 155 15.04 1.73 -0.66
CA LEU A 155 14.88 3.05 -0.06
C LEU A 155 13.54 3.03 0.66
N LEU A 156 13.59 2.86 1.98
CA LEU A 156 12.41 2.71 2.83
C LEU A 156 12.35 3.85 3.84
N ASN A 157 11.14 4.22 4.22
CA ASN A 157 10.90 5.08 5.36
C ASN A 157 9.67 4.57 6.14
N PHE A 158 9.75 4.61 7.46
CA PHE A 158 8.70 4.15 8.36
C PHE A 158 8.72 4.97 9.64
N SER A 159 7.60 5.07 10.33
CA SER A 159 7.57 5.68 11.67
C SER A 159 8.23 4.77 12.69
N ALA A 160 8.85 5.37 13.69
CA ALA A 160 9.35 4.70 14.88
C ALA A 160 8.84 5.47 16.10
N THR A 161 8.06 4.80 16.92
CA THR A 161 7.40 5.40 18.09
C THR A 161 7.80 4.64 19.33
N GLY A 162 8.36 5.34 20.30
CA GLY A 162 8.60 4.81 21.63
C GLY A 162 7.92 5.68 22.69
N PRO A 163 7.97 5.28 23.97
CA PRO A 163 7.29 5.99 25.05
C PRO A 163 7.78 7.43 25.29
N LYS A 164 9.01 7.76 24.89
CA LYS A 164 9.61 9.09 25.11
C LYS A 164 9.37 10.04 23.94
N ALA A 165 9.37 9.53 22.71
CA ALA A 165 9.27 10.32 21.50
C ALA A 165 8.85 9.49 20.29
N SER A 166 8.42 10.19 19.25
CA SER A 166 8.15 9.65 17.93
C SER A 166 9.13 10.22 16.91
N GLY A 167 9.34 9.48 15.83
CA GLY A 167 10.12 9.94 14.70
C GLY A 167 9.91 9.10 13.45
N ARG A 168 10.67 9.43 12.42
CA ARG A 168 10.70 8.73 11.15
C ARG A 168 12.09 8.22 10.84
N ILE A 169 12.15 6.96 10.42
CA ILE A 169 13.36 6.32 9.93
C ILE A 169 13.46 6.50 8.43
N PHE A 170 14.66 6.81 7.96
CA PHE A 170 15.04 6.80 6.56
C PHE A 170 16.13 5.75 6.37
N LEU A 171 15.80 4.70 5.62
CA LEU A 171 16.63 3.53 5.41
C LEU A 171 17.05 3.43 3.94
N GLU A 172 18.36 3.25 3.72
CA GLU A 172 18.94 2.87 2.44
C GLU A 172 19.70 1.56 2.62
N ALA A 173 19.28 0.50 1.93
CA ALA A 173 19.98 -0.78 1.90
C ALA A 173 20.36 -1.16 0.47
N ILE A 174 21.48 -1.86 0.32
CA ILE A 174 21.98 -2.37 -0.96
C ILE A 174 22.16 -3.88 -0.85
N LYS A 175 21.67 -4.60 -1.85
CA LYS A 175 21.92 -6.03 -2.05
C LYS A 175 23.13 -6.19 -2.97
N GLN A 176 24.15 -6.90 -2.50
CA GLN A 176 25.33 -7.29 -3.29
C GLN A 176 25.60 -8.77 -3.07
N ASN A 177 25.86 -9.51 -4.15
CA ASN A 177 26.11 -10.96 -4.09
C ASN A 177 25.01 -11.74 -3.33
N GLY A 178 23.75 -11.29 -3.45
CA GLY A 178 22.63 -11.93 -2.76
C GLY A 178 22.38 -11.45 -1.33
N VAL A 179 23.29 -10.69 -0.72
CA VAL A 179 23.22 -10.28 0.69
C VAL A 179 22.87 -8.80 0.82
N TRP A 180 21.92 -8.48 1.71
CA TRP A 180 21.53 -7.10 2.01
C TRP A 180 22.43 -6.46 3.06
N SER A 181 22.77 -5.19 2.86
CA SER A 181 23.56 -4.39 3.80
C SER A 181 22.99 -2.97 3.93
N LEU A 182 23.00 -2.41 5.13
CA LEU A 182 22.59 -1.03 5.37
C LEU A 182 23.68 -0.08 4.88
N LYS A 183 23.32 0.84 4.00
CA LYS A 183 24.18 1.95 3.59
C LYS A 183 23.88 3.22 4.39
N ASN A 184 22.63 3.44 4.75
CA ASN A 184 22.22 4.60 5.55
C ASN A 184 21.04 4.23 6.45
N LEU A 185 21.06 4.67 7.70
CA LEU A 185 19.94 4.54 8.63
C LEU A 185 19.86 5.80 9.48
N ARG A 186 18.88 6.66 9.20
CA ARG A 186 18.72 7.95 9.89
C ARG A 186 17.40 8.02 10.63
N LEU A 187 17.44 8.45 11.88
CA LEU A 187 16.27 8.76 12.70
C LEU A 187 16.06 10.27 12.75
N LYS A 188 14.93 10.73 12.21
CA LYS A 188 14.45 12.11 12.42
C LYS A 188 13.39 12.09 13.52
N VAL A 189 13.69 12.71 14.65
CA VAL A 189 12.78 12.80 15.80
C VAL A 189 11.83 13.98 15.59
N ASP A 190 10.56 13.82 15.95
CA ASP A 190 9.60 14.90 15.85
C ASP A 190 10.00 16.06 16.79
N GLY A 191 10.00 17.29 16.25
CA GLY A 191 10.45 18.48 16.99
C GLY A 191 11.96 18.70 17.04
N ARG A 192 12.79 17.84 16.42
CA ARG A 192 14.22 18.10 16.20
C ARG A 192 14.50 18.35 14.72
N GLU A 193 15.36 19.33 14.43
CA GLU A 193 15.81 19.60 13.06
C GLU A 193 16.85 18.58 12.58
N ASP A 194 17.70 18.11 13.51
CA ASP A 194 18.77 17.16 13.21
C ASP A 194 18.27 15.72 13.08
N ALA A 195 18.83 15.01 12.10
CA ALA A 195 18.65 13.57 11.95
C ALA A 195 19.85 12.83 12.55
N ILE A 196 19.58 11.84 13.39
CA ILE A 196 20.59 11.00 14.04
C ILE A 196 21.00 9.89 13.07
N ASP A 197 22.29 9.79 12.74
CA ASP A 197 22.85 8.70 11.94
C ASP A 197 23.16 7.49 12.83
N LEU A 198 22.33 6.46 12.71
CA LEU A 198 22.39 5.26 13.54
C LEU A 198 23.48 4.27 13.10
N LEU A 199 24.15 4.49 11.96
CA LEU A 199 25.25 3.64 11.48
C LEU A 199 26.64 4.21 11.83
N ARG A 200 26.71 5.43 12.38
CA ARG A 200 27.99 6.08 12.70
C ARG A 200 28.74 5.35 13.81
N GLN A 201 28.05 4.85 14.82
CA GLN A 201 28.64 4.11 15.94
C GLN A 201 29.21 2.75 15.51
N SER A 202 28.51 1.97 14.67
CA SER A 202 29.01 0.66 14.22
C SER A 202 30.28 0.76 13.38
N ARG A 203 30.43 1.81 12.57
CA ARG A 203 31.67 2.08 11.82
C ARG A 203 32.83 2.54 12.71
N ALA A 204 32.54 3.20 13.84
CA ALA A 204 33.54 3.58 14.83
C ALA A 204 33.99 2.38 15.68
N GLU A 205 33.06 1.55 16.13
CA GLU A 205 33.35 0.32 16.89
C GLU A 205 34.10 -0.74 16.06
N LEU A 206 33.75 -0.90 14.78
CA LEU A 206 34.49 -1.77 13.85
C LEU A 206 35.94 -1.32 13.64
N ARG A 207 36.24 -0.02 13.79
CA ARG A 207 37.60 0.54 13.71
C ARG A 207 38.35 0.47 15.04
N SER A 208 37.65 0.32 16.16
CA SER A 208 38.27 0.18 17.49
C SER A 208 38.59 -1.26 17.88
N PHE A 209 38.25 -2.26 17.05
CA PHE A 209 38.88 -3.57 17.20
C PHE A 209 40.37 -3.41 16.92
N PRO A 210 41.26 -3.64 17.90
CA PRO A 210 42.68 -3.71 17.60
C PRO A 210 42.83 -4.84 16.60
N THR A 211 43.43 -4.55 15.44
CA THR A 211 44.05 -5.58 14.61
C THR A 211 44.89 -6.42 15.56
N LEU A 212 44.45 -7.65 15.85
CA LEU A 212 45.32 -8.64 16.45
C LEU A 212 46.46 -8.82 15.46
N SER A 213 47.56 -8.12 15.72
CA SER A 213 48.82 -8.35 15.03
C SER A 213 49.10 -9.85 15.13
N PRO A 214 49.28 -10.58 14.01
CA PRO A 214 49.73 -11.95 14.09
C PRO A 214 51.04 -11.96 14.90
N PRO A 215 51.25 -12.93 15.82
CA PRO A 215 52.45 -12.97 16.61
C PRO A 215 53.66 -12.98 15.68
N SER A 216 54.57 -12.04 15.89
CA SER A 216 55.79 -11.93 15.12
C SER A 216 56.59 -13.22 15.28
N LEU A 217 56.65 -14.05 14.24
CA LEU A 217 57.64 -15.11 14.12
C LEU A 217 59.02 -14.48 13.87
N ARG A 218 59.58 -13.81 14.88
CA ARG A 218 61.00 -13.50 14.98
C ARG A 218 61.57 -14.34 16.11
N GLY A 219 62.16 -15.46 15.73
CA GLY A 219 62.80 -16.36 16.68
C GLY A 219 62.99 -17.80 16.20
N ALA A 220 63.01 -18.08 14.90
CA ALA A 220 63.59 -19.33 14.41
C ALA A 220 65.11 -19.22 14.53
N ALA A 221 65.61 -19.46 15.75
CA ALA A 221 67.02 -19.62 16.01
C ALA A 221 67.59 -20.70 15.09
N ARG A 222 68.58 -20.33 14.28
CA ARG A 222 69.57 -21.24 13.71
C ARG A 222 70.15 -22.07 14.87
N ARG A 223 69.65 -23.28 15.06
CA ARG A 223 70.46 -24.33 15.70
C ARG A 223 71.26 -25.00 14.60
N SER A 224 72.54 -24.65 14.55
CA SER A 224 73.59 -25.50 14.01
C SER A 224 73.46 -26.88 14.65
N ASN A 225 73.43 -27.93 13.83
CA ASN A 225 73.56 -29.31 14.29
C ASN A 225 75.01 -29.76 14.03
N PRO A 226 75.88 -29.87 15.06
CA PRO A 226 77.18 -30.48 14.92
C PRO A 226 77.19 -31.84 15.63
N TYR A 227 76.60 -32.86 15.03
CA TYR A 227 76.89 -34.27 15.36
C TYR A 227 76.40 -35.16 14.20
N PHE A 228 77.24 -35.32 13.18
CA PHE A 228 77.37 -36.58 12.47
C PHE A 228 78.72 -36.57 11.73
N ARG A 229 79.72 -37.19 12.34
CA ARG A 229 81.03 -37.50 11.74
C ARG A 229 81.12 -39.03 11.75
N GLU A 230 81.35 -39.56 10.54
CA GLU A 230 81.87 -40.86 10.14
C GLU A 230 81.91 -42.04 11.14
N GLY A 231 81.33 -43.14 10.69
CA GLY A 231 81.63 -44.53 11.00
C GLY A 231 81.19 -45.38 9.81
#